data_AF-A0A0B3ASG0-F1
#
_entry.id   AF-A0A0B3ASG0-F1
#
_cell.length_a   1.000
_cell.length_b   1.000
_cell.length_c   1.000
_cell.angle_alpha   90.00
_cell.angle_beta   90.00
_cell.angle_gamma   90.00
#
_symmetry.space_group_name_H-M   'P 1'
#
loop_
_entity.id
_entity.type
_entity.pdbx_description
1 polymer ?
#
loop_
_entity_poly.entity_id
_entity_poly.type
_entity_poly.pdbx_seq_one_letter_code
_entity_poly.pdbx_strand_id
1 'polypeptide(L)'
;MANPGAQAALAPARAASWPVRFLIKLFYVIISFLIVAIVIYGGLYVYGNYLVKSGEGASGIKHLAVTTDTPLAKASAFFESIGLNNILHPENPTASFESEVQSSTNKKLGVYISDFKSIKLVNNPGDDIEVTGTIQASSLEDEIKLKVFCSMEDYNSEALVPAEIIGAGSDNEVSVFKNEDTNIDFNCLFPGGINKDTMKTPKVTKFVKAIVTYEFGSRATQKVYFLSPNILTSLDRTNVDPFVQYSIKDSLLSNREVKAVSTPGPLNIGVNVGRQPLTVNSNPYQLFVQLSSNPTFSGNLQKLDSIQLQVPDIPNVVNIAFQGEQGFNGRASQCDFEYIGPGDNGFKLYQLTDAALARVNRDCNSKSFKDFAISESQCISLFKSTPLFGCKFSVLSVPDSGLQFDTFRLTSKYVYKVDKRAAVDLYKLPGLEANA
;
A
#
# COMPACT_ATOMS: atom_id res chain seq x y z
N MET A 1 -21.85 -48.07 54.48
CA MET A 1 -20.71 -48.99 54.27
C MET A 1 -20.95 -49.74 52.97
N ALA A 2 -20.30 -49.31 51.88
CA ALA A 2 -20.42 -49.97 50.58
C ALA A 2 -19.49 -51.20 50.55
N ASN A 3 -20.04 -52.32 50.07
CA ASN A 3 -19.40 -53.64 50.11
C ASN A 3 -18.16 -53.69 49.20
N PRO A 4 -16.93 -53.86 49.73
CA PRO A 4 -15.69 -53.79 48.94
C PRO A 4 -15.54 -54.94 47.93
N GLY A 5 -16.38 -55.98 48.01
CA GLY A 5 -16.37 -57.10 47.06
C GLY A 5 -16.97 -56.81 45.68
N ALA A 6 -17.82 -55.78 45.54
CA ALA A 6 -18.50 -55.50 44.27
C ALA A 6 -17.63 -54.76 43.25
N GLN A 7 -16.54 -54.09 43.68
CA GLN A 7 -15.66 -53.34 42.78
C GLN A 7 -14.59 -54.22 42.11
N ALA A 8 -14.22 -55.35 42.70
CA ALA A 8 -13.23 -56.27 42.14
C ALA A 8 -13.78 -57.10 40.95
N ALA A 9 -15.08 -57.40 40.94
CA ALA A 9 -15.71 -58.21 39.88
C ALA A 9 -15.89 -57.46 38.54
N LEU A 10 -15.73 -56.12 38.52
CA LEU A 10 -15.92 -55.30 37.31
C LEU A 10 -14.59 -54.84 36.67
N ALA A 11 -13.44 -55.15 37.28
CA ALA A 11 -12.12 -54.83 36.74
C ALA A 11 -11.83 -55.47 35.36
N PRO A 12 -12.15 -56.76 35.10
CA PRO A 12 -11.90 -57.35 33.76
C PRO A 12 -12.83 -56.77 32.68
N ALA A 13 -14.05 -56.35 33.04
CA ALA A 13 -14.99 -55.70 32.11
C ALA A 13 -14.53 -54.29 31.68
N ARG A 14 -13.79 -53.57 32.53
CA ARG A 14 -13.17 -52.28 32.17
C ARG A 14 -11.95 -52.45 31.28
N ALA A 15 -11.15 -53.50 31.46
CA ALA A 15 -10.00 -53.80 30.59
C ALA A 15 -10.44 -54.23 29.18
N ALA A 16 -11.51 -55.02 29.06
CA ALA A 16 -12.02 -55.48 27.77
C ALA A 16 -12.74 -54.38 26.95
N SER A 17 -13.31 -53.36 27.60
CA SER A 17 -14.05 -52.29 26.91
C SER A 17 -13.20 -51.11 26.42
N TRP A 18 -11.95 -51.01 26.86
CA TRP A 18 -11.02 -49.97 26.42
C TRP A 18 -10.68 -50.02 24.91
N PRO A 19 -10.32 -51.17 24.31
CA PRO A 19 -10.08 -51.25 22.86
C PRO A 19 -11.34 -50.93 22.04
N VAL A 20 -12.52 -51.34 22.52
CA VAL A 20 -13.80 -51.06 21.86
C VAL A 20 -14.11 -49.56 21.87
N ARG A 21 -13.87 -48.86 22.98
CA ARG A 21 -14.06 -47.39 23.06
C ARG A 21 -13.08 -46.63 22.16
N PHE A 22 -11.84 -47.11 22.04
CA PHE A 22 -10.87 -46.52 21.12
C PHE A 22 -11.31 -46.69 19.66
N LEU A 23 -11.74 -47.89 19.27
CA LEU A 23 -12.25 -48.17 17.93
C LEU A 23 -13.51 -47.35 17.60
N ILE A 24 -14.43 -47.19 18.54
CA ILE A 24 -15.63 -46.33 18.37
C ILE A 24 -15.22 -44.87 18.16
N LYS A 25 -14.26 -44.34 18.93
CA LYS A 25 -13.76 -42.97 18.75
C LYS A 25 -13.07 -42.79 17.39
N LEU A 26 -12.23 -43.74 16.98
CA LEU A 26 -11.56 -43.71 15.67
C LEU A 26 -12.58 -43.71 14.54
N PHE A 27 -13.59 -44.58 14.62
CA PHE A 27 -14.66 -44.67 13.63
C PHE A 27 -15.49 -43.37 13.55
N TYR A 28 -15.77 -42.74 14.70
CA TYR A 28 -16.46 -41.44 14.74
C TYR A 28 -15.64 -40.33 14.06
N VAL A 29 -14.31 -40.28 14.27
CA VAL A 29 -13.42 -39.32 13.60
C VAL A 29 -13.42 -39.55 12.09
N ILE A 30 -13.36 -40.80 11.64
CA ILE A 30 -13.39 -41.15 10.21
C ILE A 30 -14.73 -40.75 9.58
N ILE A 31 -15.86 -41.06 10.23
CA ILE A 31 -17.20 -40.67 9.74
C ILE A 31 -17.33 -39.15 9.69
N SER A 32 -16.90 -38.44 10.74
CA SER A 32 -16.93 -36.98 10.77
C SER A 32 -16.14 -36.38 9.60
N PHE A 33 -14.94 -36.92 9.34
CA PHE A 33 -14.12 -36.49 8.20
C PHE A 33 -14.79 -36.79 6.86
N LEU A 34 -15.44 -37.95 6.71
CA LEU A 34 -16.20 -38.32 5.52
C LEU A 34 -17.40 -37.40 5.28
N ILE A 35 -18.15 -37.05 6.32
CA ILE A 35 -19.28 -36.12 6.23
C ILE A 35 -18.78 -34.74 5.81
N VAL A 36 -17.70 -34.23 6.42
CA VAL A 36 -17.09 -32.96 6.03
C VAL A 36 -16.61 -33.01 4.58
N ALA A 37 -15.95 -34.08 4.16
CA ALA A 37 -15.51 -34.26 2.78
C ALA A 37 -16.70 -34.31 1.79
N ILE A 38 -17.81 -34.97 2.13
CA ILE A 38 -19.02 -35.02 1.30
C ILE A 38 -19.69 -33.64 1.23
N VAL A 39 -19.75 -32.88 2.33
CA VAL A 39 -20.30 -31.52 2.33
C VAL A 39 -19.44 -30.59 1.49
N ILE A 40 -18.11 -30.68 1.62
CA ILE A 40 -17.17 -29.89 0.81
C ILE A 40 -17.30 -30.28 -0.67
N TYR A 41 -17.27 -31.58 -0.99
CA TYR A 41 -17.34 -32.06 -2.36
C TYR A 41 -18.70 -31.82 -3.00
N GLY A 42 -19.79 -32.07 -2.27
CA GLY A 42 -21.16 -31.78 -2.70
C GLY A 42 -21.38 -30.28 -2.89
N GLY A 43 -20.86 -29.45 -1.99
CA GLY A 43 -20.83 -28.00 -2.14
C GLY A 43 -20.07 -27.56 -3.39
N LEU A 44 -18.86 -28.09 -3.60
CA LEU A 44 -18.05 -27.85 -4.80
C LEU A 44 -18.71 -28.36 -6.08
N TYR A 45 -19.43 -29.49 -6.04
CA TYR A 45 -20.12 -30.07 -7.19
C TYR A 45 -21.36 -29.24 -7.57
N VAL A 46 -22.19 -28.86 -6.60
CA VAL A 46 -23.33 -27.97 -6.82
C VAL A 46 -22.85 -26.61 -7.32
N TYR A 47 -21.78 -26.07 -6.71
CA TYR A 47 -21.15 -24.83 -7.14
C TYR A 47 -20.57 -24.93 -8.57
N GLY A 48 -19.84 -26.00 -8.88
CA GLY A 48 -19.22 -26.20 -10.19
C GLY A 48 -20.26 -26.46 -11.29
N ASN A 49 -21.27 -27.29 -11.05
CA ASN A 49 -22.22 -27.66 -12.10
C ASN A 49 -23.43 -26.71 -12.21
N TYR A 50 -23.98 -26.23 -11.10
CA TYR A 50 -25.19 -25.40 -11.15
C TYR A 50 -24.83 -23.93 -11.38
N LEU A 51 -23.88 -23.41 -10.60
CA LEU A 51 -23.53 -21.99 -10.59
C LEU A 51 -22.60 -21.58 -11.76
N VAL A 52 -21.70 -22.45 -12.23
CA VAL A 52 -20.85 -22.14 -13.39
C VAL A 52 -21.61 -22.34 -14.71
N LYS A 53 -22.42 -23.40 -14.86
CA LYS A 53 -23.16 -23.64 -16.12
C LYS A 53 -24.33 -22.68 -16.35
N SER A 54 -24.99 -22.20 -15.30
CA SER A 54 -26.05 -21.19 -15.45
C SER A 54 -25.51 -19.80 -15.80
N GLY A 55 -24.21 -19.56 -15.66
CA GLY A 55 -23.58 -18.25 -15.83
C GLY A 55 -23.89 -17.25 -14.70
N GLU A 56 -24.90 -17.51 -13.87
CA GLU A 56 -25.29 -16.65 -12.74
C GLU A 56 -24.27 -16.72 -11.60
N GLY A 57 -23.76 -17.90 -11.28
CA GLY A 57 -22.75 -18.05 -10.24
C GLY A 57 -21.41 -17.45 -10.63
N ALA A 58 -21.00 -17.61 -11.90
CA ALA A 58 -19.81 -16.97 -12.44
C ALA A 58 -19.92 -15.43 -12.34
N SER A 59 -21.10 -14.85 -12.58
CA SER A 59 -21.34 -13.42 -12.40
C SER A 59 -21.34 -13.01 -10.92
N GLY A 60 -21.99 -13.76 -10.03
CA GLY A 60 -21.99 -13.49 -8.59
C GLY A 60 -20.59 -13.45 -7.97
N ILE A 61 -19.71 -14.38 -8.37
CA ILE A 61 -18.31 -14.39 -7.94
C ILE A 61 -17.54 -13.19 -8.51
N LYS A 62 -17.83 -12.77 -9.74
CA LYS A 62 -17.19 -11.62 -10.38
C LYS A 62 -17.62 -10.29 -9.74
N HIS A 63 -18.89 -10.12 -9.43
CA HIS A 63 -19.39 -8.98 -8.65
C HIS A 63 -18.81 -8.99 -7.23
N LEU A 64 -18.66 -10.17 -6.64
CA LEU A 64 -17.96 -10.31 -5.37
C LEU A 64 -16.49 -9.89 -5.50
N ALA A 65 -15.78 -10.30 -6.54
CA ALA A 65 -14.38 -9.93 -6.75
C ALA A 65 -14.19 -8.39 -6.84
N VAL A 66 -15.09 -7.71 -7.57
CA VAL A 66 -15.07 -6.24 -7.71
C VAL A 66 -15.47 -5.51 -6.42
N THR A 67 -16.50 -5.99 -5.72
CA THR A 67 -16.89 -5.40 -4.42
C THR A 67 -15.86 -5.68 -3.33
N THR A 68 -15.11 -6.77 -3.48
CA THR A 68 -14.16 -7.20 -2.47
C THR A 68 -12.74 -6.78 -2.72
N ASP A 69 -12.33 -6.08 -3.80
CA ASP A 69 -10.96 -5.64 -4.26
C ASP A 69 -9.82 -5.52 -3.19
N THR A 70 -10.17 -5.45 -1.92
CA THR A 70 -9.49 -5.97 -0.72
C THR A 70 -9.46 -7.51 -0.41
N PRO A 71 -9.74 -8.55 -1.25
CA PRO A 71 -9.82 -9.92 -0.74
C PRO A 71 -8.42 -10.41 -0.34
N LEU A 72 -7.39 -9.90 -1.02
CA LEU A 72 -6.00 -10.09 -0.65
C LEU A 72 -5.66 -9.40 0.68
N ALA A 73 -6.27 -8.26 1.01
CA ALA A 73 -6.05 -7.57 2.29
C ALA A 73 -6.72 -8.29 3.47
N LYS A 74 -7.90 -8.89 3.26
CA LYS A 74 -8.55 -9.72 4.29
C LYS A 74 -7.90 -11.10 4.41
N ALA A 75 -7.48 -11.69 3.29
CA ALA A 75 -6.71 -12.92 3.29
C ALA A 75 -5.32 -12.70 3.87
N SER A 76 -4.63 -11.60 3.54
CA SER A 76 -3.33 -11.26 4.14
C SER A 76 -3.49 -10.94 5.62
N ALA A 77 -4.52 -10.21 6.04
CA ALA A 77 -4.81 -10.02 7.47
C ALA A 77 -5.08 -11.35 8.19
N PHE A 78 -5.74 -12.30 7.52
CA PHE A 78 -5.91 -13.67 8.02
C PHE A 78 -4.56 -14.42 8.09
N PHE A 79 -3.73 -14.36 7.05
CA PHE A 79 -2.39 -14.98 7.00
C PHE A 79 -1.38 -14.34 7.98
N GLU A 80 -1.51 -13.03 8.22
CA GLU A 80 -0.79 -12.27 9.24
C GLU A 80 -1.26 -12.67 10.63
N SER A 81 -2.57 -12.83 10.85
CA SER A 81 -3.12 -13.27 12.15
C SER A 81 -2.70 -14.69 12.55
N ILE A 82 -2.35 -15.54 11.57
CA ILE A 82 -1.84 -16.91 11.80
C ILE A 82 -0.30 -16.99 11.74
N GLY A 83 0.41 -15.86 11.64
CA GLY A 83 1.87 -15.80 11.77
C GLY A 83 2.66 -16.44 10.62
N LEU A 84 2.03 -16.73 9.48
CA LEU A 84 2.68 -17.41 8.34
C LEU A 84 3.55 -16.46 7.51
N ASN A 85 3.39 -15.15 7.64
CA ASN A 85 4.11 -14.18 6.81
C ASN A 85 5.63 -14.19 7.06
N ASN A 86 6.04 -14.46 8.31
CA ASN A 86 7.46 -14.58 8.69
C ASN A 86 8.13 -15.84 8.13
N ILE A 87 7.35 -16.84 7.69
CA ILE A 87 7.86 -18.10 7.14
C ILE A 87 8.06 -18.00 5.61
N LEU A 88 7.26 -17.17 4.93
CA LEU A 88 7.32 -17.05 3.47
C LEU A 88 8.30 -15.97 2.96
N HIS A 89 8.67 -14.99 3.79
CA HIS A 89 9.60 -13.93 3.41
C HIS A 89 10.67 -13.65 4.49
N PRO A 90 11.53 -14.63 4.83
CA PRO A 90 12.50 -14.50 5.93
C PRO A 90 13.65 -13.52 5.66
N GLU A 91 13.81 -13.00 4.44
CA GLU A 91 15.03 -12.27 4.03
C GLU A 91 14.92 -10.74 3.95
N ASN A 92 13.74 -10.16 4.13
CA ASN A 92 13.63 -8.71 4.19
C ASN A 92 13.44 -8.29 5.65
N PRO A 93 14.48 -7.83 6.37
CA PRO A 93 14.25 -7.07 7.58
C PRO A 93 13.38 -5.87 7.17
N THR A 94 12.08 -5.96 7.48
CA THR A 94 11.11 -4.89 7.29
C THR A 94 11.45 -3.81 8.30
N ALA A 95 12.48 -3.02 7.98
CA ALA A 95 12.61 -1.68 8.52
C ALA A 95 11.44 -0.87 7.94
N SER A 96 10.25 -1.04 8.52
CA SER A 96 9.13 -0.15 8.29
C SER A 96 9.34 1.06 9.18
N PHE A 97 9.73 2.17 8.57
CA PHE A 97 9.89 3.42 9.28
C PHE A 97 8.50 4.03 9.49
N GLU A 98 7.99 3.92 10.72
CA GLU A 98 6.68 4.47 11.07
C GLU A 98 6.73 6.01 11.03
N SER A 99 6.00 6.61 10.09
CA SER A 99 5.68 8.03 10.10
C SER A 99 4.28 8.24 10.68
N GLU A 100 4.10 9.24 11.53
CA GLU A 100 2.77 9.68 11.93
C GLU A 100 2.17 10.58 10.85
N VAL A 101 0.95 10.29 10.41
CA VAL A 101 0.23 11.18 9.49
C VAL A 101 -0.39 12.30 10.32
N GLN A 102 -0.15 13.55 9.95
CA GLN A 102 -0.65 14.70 10.72
C GLN A 102 -2.19 14.67 10.81
N SER A 103 -2.69 14.31 12.00
CA SER A 103 -4.12 14.09 12.28
C SER A 103 -4.96 15.38 12.38
N SER A 104 -4.32 16.55 12.45
CA SER A 104 -4.99 17.82 12.78
C SER A 104 -5.95 18.37 11.71
N THR A 105 -5.97 17.76 10.52
CA THR A 105 -6.93 18.10 9.47
C THR A 105 -7.64 16.83 9.05
N ASN A 106 -8.92 16.67 9.40
CA ASN A 106 -9.81 15.61 8.89
C ASN A 106 -10.01 15.63 7.36
N LYS A 107 -9.15 16.35 6.63
CA LYS A 107 -9.21 16.56 5.20
C LYS A 107 -8.44 15.44 4.50
N LYS A 108 -9.16 14.67 3.69
CA LYS A 108 -8.58 13.61 2.86
C LYS A 108 -7.93 14.25 1.63
N LEU A 109 -6.61 14.43 1.66
CA LEU A 109 -5.84 15.03 0.57
C LEU A 109 -5.47 13.98 -0.49
N GLY A 110 -5.75 14.23 -1.76
CA GLY A 110 -5.54 13.28 -2.85
C GLY A 110 -6.82 13.06 -3.65
N VAL A 111 -6.90 11.91 -4.35
CA VAL A 111 -7.99 11.61 -5.28
C VAL A 111 -8.63 10.27 -4.95
N TYR A 112 -9.95 10.22 -4.94
CA TYR A 112 -10.76 9.02 -4.72
C TYR A 112 -11.81 8.88 -5.82
N ILE A 113 -12.11 7.65 -6.20
CA ILE A 113 -13.23 7.34 -7.10
C ILE A 113 -14.33 6.72 -6.25
N SER A 114 -15.45 7.42 -6.09
CA SER A 114 -16.65 6.94 -5.42
C SER A 114 -17.76 6.61 -6.42
N ASP A 115 -18.75 5.85 -5.96
CA ASP A 115 -20.01 5.59 -6.68
C ASP A 115 -19.86 5.01 -8.09
N PHE A 116 -18.73 4.37 -8.38
CA PHE A 116 -18.44 3.80 -9.70
C PHE A 116 -19.30 2.57 -10.00
N LYS A 117 -20.33 2.72 -10.84
CA LYS A 117 -21.34 1.68 -11.11
C LYS A 117 -21.98 1.82 -12.49
N SER A 118 -22.44 0.69 -13.02
CA SER A 118 -23.27 0.66 -14.24
C SER A 118 -24.59 1.37 -13.99
N ILE A 119 -25.02 2.22 -14.93
CA ILE A 119 -26.33 2.90 -14.83
C ILE A 119 -27.47 1.90 -15.05
N LYS A 120 -27.31 1.01 -16.04
CA LYS A 120 -28.27 -0.06 -16.33
C LYS A 120 -27.92 -1.33 -15.55
N LEU A 121 -28.93 -1.96 -14.97
CA LEU A 121 -28.81 -3.28 -14.32
C LEU A 121 -28.58 -4.42 -15.33
N VAL A 122 -29.17 -4.28 -16.53
CA VAL A 122 -29.14 -5.28 -17.59
C VAL A 122 -28.85 -4.56 -18.90
N ASN A 123 -27.81 -4.99 -19.61
CA ASN A 123 -27.48 -4.48 -20.94
C ASN A 123 -27.75 -5.56 -21.99
N ASN A 124 -28.38 -5.17 -23.11
CA ASN A 124 -28.46 -6.07 -24.25
C ASN A 124 -27.17 -6.00 -25.08
N PRO A 125 -26.82 -7.05 -25.82
CA PRO A 125 -25.67 -7.02 -26.71
C PRO A 125 -25.93 -6.04 -27.84
N GLY A 126 -24.94 -5.21 -28.18
CA GLY A 126 -25.06 -4.14 -29.17
C GLY A 126 -25.56 -2.80 -28.61
N ASP A 127 -26.15 -2.77 -27.41
CA ASP A 127 -26.54 -1.53 -26.75
C ASP A 127 -25.33 -0.82 -26.16
N ASP A 128 -25.37 0.50 -26.14
CA ASP A 128 -24.37 1.31 -25.44
C ASP A 128 -24.32 0.94 -23.95
N ILE A 129 -23.09 0.72 -23.47
CA ILE A 129 -22.81 0.46 -22.06
C ILE A 129 -22.33 1.76 -21.41
N GLU A 130 -22.97 2.10 -20.30
CA GLU A 130 -22.76 3.37 -19.61
C GLU A 130 -22.47 3.12 -18.13
N VAL A 131 -21.33 3.64 -17.67
CA VAL A 131 -20.85 3.50 -16.28
C VAL A 131 -20.49 4.88 -15.75
N THR A 132 -21.11 5.26 -14.66
CA THR A 132 -20.88 6.57 -14.01
C THR A 132 -20.03 6.39 -12.76
N GLY A 133 -19.30 7.43 -12.39
CA GLY A 133 -18.62 7.54 -11.11
C GLY A 133 -18.37 9.00 -10.73
N THR A 134 -17.99 9.21 -9.47
CA THR A 134 -17.65 10.54 -8.95
C THR A 134 -16.20 10.53 -8.49
N ILE A 135 -15.42 11.51 -8.94
CA ILE A 135 -14.06 11.73 -8.46
C ILE A 135 -14.13 12.78 -7.35
N GLN A 136 -13.67 12.40 -6.15
CA GLN A 136 -13.47 13.32 -5.03
C GLN A 136 -11.99 13.66 -4.95
N ALA A 137 -11.63 14.92 -5.13
CA ALA A 137 -10.25 15.36 -5.17
C ALA A 137 -10.00 16.57 -4.27
N SER A 138 -8.85 16.57 -3.59
CA SER A 138 -8.44 17.65 -2.71
C SER A 138 -6.91 17.85 -2.79
N SER A 139 -6.47 19.09 -2.97
CA SER A 139 -5.05 19.46 -2.95
C SER A 139 -4.71 20.34 -1.75
N LEU A 140 -3.49 20.19 -1.22
CA LEU A 140 -2.97 21.05 -0.16
C LEU A 140 -2.23 22.28 -0.70
N GLU A 141 -1.43 22.11 -1.76
CA GLU A 141 -0.40 23.10 -2.09
C GLU A 141 -0.40 23.59 -3.52
N ASP A 142 -0.48 22.67 -4.46
CA ASP A 142 -0.36 22.94 -5.89
C ASP A 142 -1.66 22.54 -6.60
N GLU A 143 -1.90 23.13 -7.78
CA GLU A 143 -2.96 22.66 -8.66
C GLU A 143 -2.68 21.21 -9.08
N ILE A 144 -3.66 20.33 -8.94
CA ILE A 144 -3.56 18.94 -9.37
C ILE A 144 -4.25 18.81 -10.73
N LYS A 145 -3.54 18.27 -11.72
CA LYS A 145 -4.12 17.90 -13.01
C LYS A 145 -4.48 16.42 -13.00
N LEU A 146 -5.76 16.12 -13.12
CA LEU A 146 -6.32 14.79 -13.20
C LEU A 146 -6.47 14.40 -14.67
N LYS A 147 -6.07 13.18 -15.03
CA LYS A 147 -6.42 12.56 -16.31
C LYS A 147 -7.30 11.34 -16.07
N VAL A 148 -8.46 11.30 -16.70
CA VAL A 148 -9.45 10.23 -16.51
C VAL A 148 -9.46 9.31 -17.73
N PHE A 149 -9.40 8.00 -17.49
CA PHE A 149 -9.48 6.98 -18.53
C PHE A 149 -10.48 5.92 -18.09
N CYS A 150 -11.27 5.41 -19.04
CA CYS A 150 -12.09 4.23 -18.83
C CYS A 150 -11.75 3.17 -19.87
N SER A 151 -11.67 1.93 -19.42
CA SER A 151 -11.51 0.77 -20.29
C SER A 151 -12.49 -0.33 -19.90
N MET A 152 -12.89 -1.14 -20.88
CA MET A 152 -13.61 -2.37 -20.65
C MET A 152 -12.68 -3.55 -20.93
N GLU A 153 -12.58 -4.44 -19.95
CA GLU A 153 -11.72 -5.61 -19.96
C GLU A 153 -12.55 -6.90 -19.94
N ASP A 154 -12.09 -7.89 -20.69
CA ASP A 154 -12.52 -9.28 -20.54
C ASP A 154 -11.99 -9.86 -19.23
N TYR A 155 -12.58 -10.98 -18.77
CA TYR A 155 -12.14 -11.62 -17.52
C TYR A 155 -10.64 -11.96 -17.51
N ASN A 156 -10.09 -12.34 -18.67
CA ASN A 156 -8.67 -12.63 -18.83
C ASN A 156 -7.80 -11.38 -19.08
N SER A 157 -8.35 -10.17 -19.02
CA SER A 157 -7.66 -8.91 -19.36
C SER A 157 -7.11 -8.84 -20.79
N GLU A 158 -7.67 -9.62 -21.73
CA GLU A 158 -7.11 -9.79 -23.09
C GLU A 158 -7.60 -8.73 -24.10
N ALA A 159 -8.75 -8.12 -23.88
CA ALA A 159 -9.33 -7.11 -24.77
C ALA A 159 -9.58 -5.81 -23.99
N LEU A 160 -8.98 -4.71 -24.45
CA LEU A 160 -9.17 -3.36 -23.90
C LEU A 160 -9.97 -2.54 -24.91
N VAL A 161 -11.25 -2.28 -24.61
CA VAL A 161 -12.05 -1.31 -25.37
C VAL A 161 -12.00 0.02 -24.63
N PRO A 162 -11.44 1.10 -25.20
CA PRO A 162 -11.47 2.41 -24.57
C PRO A 162 -12.89 2.99 -24.59
N ALA A 163 -13.26 3.72 -23.54
CA ALA A 163 -14.53 4.46 -23.50
C ALA A 163 -14.36 5.90 -23.99
N GLU A 164 -15.45 6.48 -24.47
CA GLU A 164 -15.61 7.93 -24.50
C GLU A 164 -15.92 8.43 -23.08
N ILE A 165 -15.26 9.49 -22.64
CA ILE A 165 -15.48 10.07 -21.31
C ILE A 165 -16.33 11.32 -21.46
N ILE A 166 -17.46 11.35 -20.77
CA ILE A 166 -18.36 12.51 -20.73
C ILE A 166 -18.27 13.10 -19.31
N GLY A 167 -18.12 14.43 -19.22
CA GLY A 167 -18.11 15.18 -17.96
C GLY A 167 -16.72 15.53 -17.40
N ALA A 168 -15.64 14.92 -17.90
CA ALA A 168 -14.27 15.19 -17.46
C ALA A 168 -13.56 16.22 -18.36
N GLY A 169 -13.97 17.50 -18.32
CA GLY A 169 -13.26 18.60 -18.99
C GLY A 169 -12.96 18.40 -20.50
N SER A 170 -12.04 19.21 -21.05
CA SER A 170 -11.47 18.98 -22.39
C SER A 170 -10.34 17.97 -22.29
N ASP A 171 -10.21 17.06 -23.27
CA ASP A 171 -9.15 16.05 -23.34
C ASP A 171 -9.08 15.07 -22.15
N ASN A 172 -10.20 14.87 -21.46
CA ASN A 172 -10.31 14.04 -20.25
C ASN A 172 -9.43 14.56 -19.09
N GLU A 173 -9.08 15.85 -19.12
CA GLU A 173 -8.28 16.52 -18.11
C GLU A 173 -9.14 17.41 -17.23
N VAL A 174 -8.90 17.35 -15.92
CA VAL A 174 -9.57 18.22 -14.94
C VAL A 174 -8.56 18.79 -13.96
N SER A 175 -8.58 20.10 -13.76
CA SER A 175 -7.76 20.79 -12.79
C SER A 175 -8.48 20.93 -11.44
N VAL A 176 -7.78 20.63 -10.36
CA VAL A 176 -8.24 20.81 -8.98
C VAL A 176 -7.34 21.85 -8.33
N PHE A 177 -7.92 22.98 -7.94
CA PHE A 177 -7.15 24.07 -7.35
C PHE A 177 -6.75 23.79 -5.91
N LYS A 178 -5.71 24.48 -5.47
CA LYS A 178 -5.18 24.41 -4.11
C LYS A 178 -6.29 24.69 -3.08
N ASN A 179 -6.34 23.86 -2.02
CA ASN A 179 -7.25 23.97 -0.89
C ASN A 179 -8.74 23.78 -1.22
N GLU A 180 -9.11 23.44 -2.45
CA GLU A 180 -10.49 23.17 -2.83
C GLU A 180 -10.81 21.68 -2.76
N ASP A 181 -12.03 21.36 -2.33
CA ASP A 181 -12.58 20.01 -2.41
C ASP A 181 -13.51 19.97 -3.63
N THR A 182 -13.10 19.22 -4.65
CA THR A 182 -13.83 19.15 -5.92
C THR A 182 -14.43 17.77 -6.09
N ASN A 183 -15.72 17.73 -6.41
CA ASN A 183 -16.42 16.53 -6.86
C ASN A 183 -16.66 16.64 -8.36
N ILE A 184 -16.20 15.66 -9.12
CA ILE A 184 -16.32 15.64 -10.58
C ILE A 184 -17.07 14.36 -10.95
N ASP A 185 -18.28 14.52 -11.46
CA ASP A 185 -19.03 13.39 -12.02
C ASP A 185 -18.53 13.11 -13.44
N PHE A 186 -18.27 11.85 -13.72
CA PHE A 186 -17.85 11.39 -15.04
C PHE A 186 -18.66 10.18 -15.47
N ASN A 187 -18.71 9.96 -16.78
CA ASN A 187 -19.42 8.88 -17.40
C ASN A 187 -18.55 8.22 -18.48
N CYS A 188 -18.35 6.92 -18.35
CA CYS A 188 -17.69 6.09 -19.34
C CYS A 188 -18.76 5.54 -20.30
N LEU A 189 -18.75 6.01 -21.55
CA LEU A 189 -19.63 5.52 -22.61
C LEU A 189 -18.87 4.56 -23.54
N PHE A 190 -19.41 3.36 -23.71
CA PHE A 190 -18.89 2.36 -24.64
C PHE A 190 -19.91 2.16 -25.77
N PRO A 191 -19.75 2.89 -26.90
CA PRO A 191 -20.73 2.88 -27.98
C PRO A 191 -20.79 1.51 -28.66
N GLY A 192 -22.00 1.02 -28.91
CA GLY A 192 -22.27 -0.30 -29.48
C GLY A 192 -21.97 -1.49 -28.56
N GLY A 193 -21.56 -1.22 -27.31
CA GLY A 193 -21.31 -2.23 -26.28
C GLY A 193 -20.51 -3.44 -26.77
N ILE A 194 -21.07 -4.64 -26.57
CA ILE A 194 -20.46 -5.89 -27.02
C ILE A 194 -21.33 -6.54 -28.08
N ASN A 195 -20.70 -6.89 -29.20
CA ASN A 195 -21.37 -7.54 -30.31
C ASN A 195 -21.96 -8.90 -29.87
N LYS A 196 -23.26 -9.09 -30.16
CA LYS A 196 -24.05 -10.30 -29.90
C LYS A 196 -23.41 -11.60 -30.40
N ASP A 197 -22.65 -11.53 -31.48
CA ASP A 197 -22.01 -12.68 -32.12
C ASP A 197 -20.75 -13.15 -31.37
N THR A 198 -20.14 -12.25 -30.59
CA THR A 198 -18.98 -12.58 -29.75
C THR A 198 -19.39 -13.29 -28.44
N MET A 199 -20.67 -13.23 -28.07
CA MET A 199 -21.19 -13.87 -26.87
C MET A 199 -21.45 -15.36 -27.09
N LYS A 200 -20.61 -16.20 -26.47
CA LYS A 200 -20.74 -17.67 -26.46
C LYS A 200 -21.81 -18.19 -25.50
N THR A 201 -22.21 -17.38 -24.51
CA THR A 201 -23.15 -17.75 -23.45
C THR A 201 -24.31 -16.75 -23.36
N PRO A 202 -25.48 -17.15 -22.82
CA PRO A 202 -26.62 -16.25 -22.64
C PRO A 202 -26.32 -15.05 -21.74
N LYS A 203 -25.38 -15.21 -20.81
CA LYS A 203 -24.89 -14.15 -19.92
C LYS A 203 -23.38 -14.00 -20.06
N VAL A 204 -22.90 -12.77 -20.21
CA VAL A 204 -21.47 -12.43 -20.15
C VAL A 204 -21.28 -11.27 -19.19
N THR A 205 -20.33 -11.41 -18.26
CA THR A 205 -19.92 -10.34 -17.34
C THR A 205 -18.58 -9.79 -17.78
N LYS A 206 -18.49 -8.47 -17.89
CA LYS A 206 -17.28 -7.72 -18.24
C LYS A 206 -16.92 -6.78 -17.11
N PHE A 207 -15.67 -6.37 -17.07
CA PHE A 207 -15.21 -5.41 -16.09
C PHE A 207 -14.95 -4.08 -16.77
N VAL A 208 -15.63 -3.05 -16.29
CA VAL A 208 -15.30 -1.67 -16.64
C VAL A 208 -14.36 -1.15 -15.57
N LYS A 209 -13.28 -0.50 -15.99
CA LYS A 209 -12.24 0.05 -15.13
C LYS A 209 -12.15 1.56 -15.37
N ALA A 210 -12.34 2.35 -14.33
CA ALA A 210 -11.96 3.75 -14.32
C ALA A 210 -10.54 3.87 -13.76
N ILE A 211 -9.73 4.68 -14.40
CA ILE A 211 -8.34 4.98 -14.02
C ILE A 211 -8.20 6.49 -13.97
N VAL A 212 -7.72 7.02 -12.85
CA VAL A 212 -7.39 8.42 -12.69
C VAL A 212 -5.90 8.53 -12.37
N THR A 213 -5.16 9.25 -13.20
CA THR A 213 -3.74 9.56 -12.96
C THR A 213 -3.56 11.03 -12.65
N TYR A 214 -2.74 11.36 -11.67
CA TYR A 214 -2.52 12.74 -11.26
C TYR A 214 -1.16 12.97 -10.63
N GLU A 215 -0.67 14.21 -10.74
CA GLU A 215 0.54 14.67 -10.07
C GLU A 215 0.21 15.10 -8.64
N PHE A 216 1.01 14.67 -7.67
CA PHE A 216 0.81 14.99 -6.27
C PHE A 216 2.14 15.25 -5.55
N GLY A 217 2.08 16.08 -4.51
CA GLY A 217 3.20 16.39 -3.64
C GLY A 217 2.92 15.95 -2.20
N SER A 218 3.82 15.16 -1.62
CA SER A 218 3.82 14.85 -0.18
C SER A 218 5.00 15.51 0.50
N ARG A 219 4.81 15.98 1.73
CA ARG A 219 5.88 16.52 2.58
C ARG A 219 6.02 15.69 3.85
N ALA A 220 7.23 15.62 4.37
CA ALA A 220 7.47 15.11 5.71
C ALA A 220 8.49 15.95 6.45
N THR A 221 8.40 15.90 7.77
CA THR A 221 9.35 16.55 8.67
C THR A 221 9.76 15.57 9.76
N GLN A 222 11.04 15.57 10.11
CA GLN A 222 11.54 14.82 11.26
C GLN A 222 12.33 15.75 12.14
N LYS A 223 11.92 15.90 13.40
CA LYS A 223 12.71 16.65 14.37
C LYS A 223 13.96 15.84 14.73
N VAL A 224 15.09 16.53 14.76
CA VAL A 224 16.40 15.95 15.01
C VAL A 224 17.07 16.70 16.14
N TYR A 225 17.45 15.99 17.19
CA TYR A 225 18.07 16.54 18.38
C TYR A 225 19.59 16.41 18.29
N PHE A 226 20.31 17.41 18.79
CA PHE A 226 21.77 17.49 18.79
C PHE A 226 22.29 17.75 20.20
N LEU A 227 23.42 17.14 20.55
CA LEU A 227 24.06 17.32 21.84
C LEU A 227 25.58 17.24 21.70
N SER A 228 26.32 18.00 22.51
CA SER A 228 27.79 17.93 22.51
C SER A 228 28.28 16.55 22.96
N PRO A 229 29.39 16.05 22.37
CA PRO A 229 29.86 14.68 22.63
C PRO A 229 30.27 14.48 24.09
N ASN A 230 30.81 15.53 24.72
CA ASN A 230 31.21 15.51 26.13
C ASN A 230 30.01 15.35 27.06
N ILE A 231 28.91 16.10 26.80
CA ILE A 231 27.69 16.01 27.60
C ILE A 231 27.02 14.65 27.39
N LEU A 232 26.88 14.21 26.13
CA LEU A 232 26.26 12.91 25.82
C LEU A 232 27.02 11.76 26.50
N THR A 233 28.35 11.74 26.38
CA THR A 233 29.20 10.75 27.05
C THR A 233 29.05 10.78 28.57
N SER A 234 28.96 11.97 29.17
CA SER A 234 28.74 12.12 30.61
C SER A 234 27.40 11.52 31.04
N LEU A 235 26.33 11.81 30.29
CA LEU A 235 24.99 11.30 30.57
C LEU A 235 24.92 9.77 30.42
N ASP A 236 25.50 9.24 29.35
CA ASP A 236 25.55 7.80 29.10
C ASP A 236 26.35 7.05 30.20
N ARG A 237 27.46 7.63 30.69
CA ARG A 237 28.21 7.06 31.84
C ARG A 237 27.38 7.01 33.13
N THR A 238 26.52 8.00 33.35
CA THR A 238 25.60 8.04 34.49
C THR A 238 24.29 7.28 34.24
N ASN A 239 24.13 6.67 33.05
CA ASN A 239 22.90 6.02 32.60
C ASN A 239 21.66 6.95 32.72
N VAL A 240 21.84 8.24 32.44
CA VAL A 240 20.77 9.24 32.42
C VAL A 240 20.34 9.48 30.98
N ASP A 241 19.03 9.41 30.72
CA ASP A 241 18.51 9.73 29.40
C ASP A 241 18.58 11.24 29.11
N PRO A 242 19.23 11.69 28.01
CA PRO A 242 19.30 13.10 27.66
C PRO A 242 17.93 13.78 27.57
N PHE A 243 16.91 13.10 27.03
CA PHE A 243 15.58 13.68 26.89
C PHE A 243 14.89 13.87 28.24
N VAL A 244 15.14 12.97 29.21
CA VAL A 244 14.66 13.12 30.58
C VAL A 244 15.39 14.26 31.29
N GLN A 245 16.73 14.31 31.17
CA GLN A 245 17.55 15.38 31.77
C GLN A 245 17.12 16.78 31.31
N TYR A 246 16.80 16.94 30.03
CA TYR A 246 16.36 18.21 29.44
C TYR A 246 14.83 18.38 29.42
N SER A 247 14.07 17.50 30.10
CA SER A 247 12.61 17.57 30.23
C SER A 247 11.85 17.67 28.89
N ILE A 248 12.33 16.98 27.86
CA ILE A 248 11.71 16.96 26.53
C ILE A 248 10.46 16.09 26.56
N LYS A 249 9.31 16.70 26.22
CA LYS A 249 7.99 16.05 26.16
C LYS A 249 7.49 15.97 24.72
N ASP A 250 8.31 15.39 23.85
CA ASP A 250 7.94 15.18 22.44
C ASP A 250 7.15 13.89 22.28
N SER A 251 5.92 13.95 21.78
CA SER A 251 5.06 12.77 21.59
C SER A 251 5.57 11.84 20.49
N LEU A 252 6.40 12.35 19.58
CA LEU A 252 6.98 11.58 18.48
C LEU A 252 8.26 10.86 18.89
N LEU A 253 8.78 11.15 20.08
CA LEU A 253 9.99 10.53 20.61
C LEU A 253 9.65 9.24 21.34
N SER A 254 10.24 8.13 20.90
CA SER A 254 10.16 6.83 21.57
C SER A 254 11.50 6.12 21.49
N ASN A 255 12.01 5.61 22.62
CA ASN A 255 13.29 4.87 22.67
C ASN A 255 14.49 5.63 22.04
N ARG A 256 14.56 6.95 22.27
CA ARG A 256 15.55 7.85 21.66
C ARG A 256 15.48 7.96 20.12
N GLU A 257 14.37 7.55 19.51
CA GLU A 257 14.10 7.72 18.08
C GLU A 257 12.90 8.64 17.91
N VAL A 258 12.99 9.61 17.00
CA VAL A 258 11.90 10.55 16.72
C VAL A 258 11.20 10.11 15.44
N LYS A 259 9.89 9.87 15.50
CA LYS A 259 9.09 9.56 14.32
C LYS A 259 8.96 10.77 13.42
N ALA A 260 9.00 10.53 12.11
CA ALA A 260 8.72 11.57 11.12
C ALA A 260 7.20 11.86 11.08
N VAL A 261 6.83 13.09 10.78
CA VAL A 261 5.44 13.50 10.52
C VAL A 261 5.28 13.75 9.03
N SER A 262 4.36 13.03 8.39
CA SER A 262 4.03 13.18 6.98
C SER A 262 2.72 13.95 6.82
N THR A 263 2.62 14.76 5.76
CA THR A 263 1.34 15.33 5.33
C THR A 263 0.39 14.21 4.91
N PRO A 264 -0.93 14.33 5.13
CA PRO A 264 -1.90 13.40 4.58
C PRO A 264 -1.79 13.34 3.06
N GLY A 265 -1.85 12.14 2.49
CA GLY A 265 -1.76 11.95 1.05
C GLY A 265 -1.69 10.47 0.66
N PRO A 266 -1.64 10.19 -0.67
CA PRO A 266 -1.55 8.83 -1.21
C PRO A 266 -0.28 8.07 -0.80
N LEU A 267 0.82 8.81 -0.59
CA LEU A 267 2.09 8.27 -0.11
C LEU A 267 2.48 8.93 1.20
N ASN A 268 2.92 8.09 2.14
CA ASN A 268 3.57 8.48 3.38
C ASN A 268 5.09 8.52 3.17
N ILE A 269 5.75 9.53 3.72
CA ILE A 269 7.21 9.65 3.70
C ILE A 269 7.75 9.41 5.11
N GLY A 270 8.44 8.28 5.30
CA GLY A 270 9.20 7.96 6.49
C GLY A 270 10.63 8.46 6.39
N VAL A 271 11.15 9.00 7.49
CA VAL A 271 12.54 9.46 7.62
C VAL A 271 13.10 8.87 8.90
N ASN A 272 14.29 8.30 8.84
CA ASN A 272 14.97 7.78 10.02
C ASN A 272 16.47 8.12 9.99
N VAL A 273 16.95 8.73 11.08
CA VAL A 273 18.37 9.06 11.32
C VAL A 273 19.00 8.21 12.43
N GLY A 274 18.27 7.24 12.95
CA GLY A 274 18.64 6.37 14.06
C GLY A 274 18.40 7.01 15.43
N ARG A 275 19.15 6.51 16.42
CA ARG A 275 19.11 6.98 17.81
C ARG A 275 19.66 8.41 17.94
N GLN A 276 18.96 9.20 18.75
CA GLN A 276 19.23 10.61 19.03
C GLN A 276 19.54 10.81 20.52
N PRO A 277 20.13 11.95 20.94
CA PRO A 277 20.60 13.05 20.12
C PRO A 277 21.80 12.67 19.24
N LEU A 278 21.90 13.32 18.09
CA LEU A 278 23.06 13.27 17.22
C LEU A 278 24.20 14.11 17.82
N THR A 279 25.44 13.69 17.57
CA THR A 279 26.63 14.37 18.07
C THR A 279 27.76 14.32 17.05
N VAL A 280 28.81 15.09 17.29
CA VAL A 280 30.04 14.98 16.49
C VAL A 280 30.69 13.64 16.83
N ASN A 281 30.70 12.73 15.86
CA ASN A 281 31.18 11.36 16.02
C ASN A 281 32.13 10.99 14.87
N SER A 282 33.09 10.11 15.15
CA SER A 282 33.96 9.52 14.12
C SER A 282 33.22 8.53 13.22
N ASN A 283 32.14 7.91 13.72
CA ASN A 283 31.30 7.03 12.93
C ASN A 283 30.13 7.82 12.30
N PRO A 284 29.93 7.72 10.97
CA PRO A 284 28.83 8.39 10.30
C PRO A 284 27.48 7.77 10.68
N TYR A 285 26.46 8.61 10.76
CA TYR A 285 25.06 8.21 10.91
C TYR A 285 24.50 7.71 9.57
N GLN A 286 23.39 6.97 9.66
CA GLN A 286 22.62 6.54 8.49
C GLN A 286 21.31 7.31 8.43
N LEU A 287 21.03 7.90 7.28
CA LEU A 287 19.73 8.41 6.91
C LEU A 287 19.04 7.38 6.03
N PHE A 288 17.80 7.05 6.40
CA PHE A 288 16.88 6.30 5.56
C PHE A 288 15.65 7.15 5.25
N VAL A 289 15.26 7.17 3.98
CA VAL A 289 14.03 7.78 3.49
C VAL A 289 13.21 6.69 2.83
N GLN A 290 12.00 6.45 3.32
CA GLN A 290 11.11 5.42 2.81
C GLN A 290 9.82 6.07 2.31
N LEU A 291 9.39 5.74 1.10
CA LEU A 291 8.00 6.00 0.70
C LEU A 291 7.18 4.77 1.00
N SER A 292 5.96 4.93 1.50
CA SER A 292 5.02 3.84 1.64
C SER A 292 3.63 4.26 1.19
N SER A 293 2.89 3.34 0.56
CA SER A 293 1.48 3.58 0.23
C SER A 293 0.67 3.80 1.49
N ASN A 294 -0.17 4.84 1.51
CA ASN A 294 -1.09 5.06 2.60
C ASN A 294 -2.26 4.05 2.49
N PRO A 295 -2.50 3.18 3.50
CA PRO A 295 -3.51 2.14 3.41
C PRO A 295 -4.95 2.68 3.31
N THR A 296 -5.16 3.96 3.63
CA THR A 296 -6.47 4.62 3.47
C THR A 296 -6.75 5.07 2.03
N PHE A 297 -5.76 4.97 1.14
CA PHE A 297 -5.87 5.30 -0.28
C PHE A 297 -5.77 4.02 -1.11
N SER A 298 -6.65 3.91 -2.10
CA SER A 298 -6.53 2.90 -3.16
C SER A 298 -5.67 3.47 -4.28
N GLY A 299 -4.72 2.69 -4.78
CA GLY A 299 -3.92 3.07 -5.95
C GLY A 299 -2.46 2.68 -5.81
N ASN A 300 -1.66 3.12 -6.77
CA ASN A 300 -0.24 2.80 -6.86
C ASN A 300 0.57 3.99 -7.35
N LEU A 301 1.81 4.10 -6.86
CA LEU A 301 2.82 4.99 -7.41
C LEU A 301 3.12 4.58 -8.86
N GLN A 302 2.86 5.47 -9.81
CA GLN A 302 3.20 5.25 -11.22
C GLN A 302 4.64 5.70 -11.48
N LYS A 303 4.96 6.93 -11.10
CA LYS A 303 6.25 7.58 -11.34
C LYS A 303 6.61 8.49 -10.17
N LEU A 304 7.84 8.43 -9.71
CA LEU A 304 8.43 9.37 -8.76
C LEU A 304 9.23 10.41 -9.56
N ASP A 305 8.82 11.68 -9.51
CA ASP A 305 9.51 12.74 -10.25
C ASP A 305 10.71 13.28 -9.48
N SER A 306 10.56 13.49 -8.17
CA SER A 306 11.67 13.94 -7.33
C SER A 306 11.43 13.65 -5.85
N ILE A 307 12.51 13.49 -5.09
CA ILE A 307 12.53 13.68 -3.64
C ILE A 307 13.61 14.69 -3.33
N GLN A 308 13.24 15.75 -2.63
CA GLN A 308 14.14 16.77 -2.12
C GLN A 308 14.21 16.66 -0.60
N LEU A 309 15.43 16.72 -0.08
CA LEU A 309 15.74 16.69 1.34
C LEU A 309 16.40 18.02 1.71
N GLN A 310 15.84 18.70 2.71
CA GLN A 310 16.41 19.89 3.32
C GLN A 310 16.99 19.50 4.68
N VAL A 311 18.27 19.78 4.87
CA VAL A 311 19.03 19.47 6.08
C VAL A 311 19.53 20.78 6.69
N PRO A 312 19.43 20.97 8.01
CA PRO A 312 19.92 22.18 8.66
C PRO A 312 21.43 22.38 8.45
N ASP A 313 21.78 23.62 8.14
CA ASP A 313 23.14 24.12 7.94
C ASP A 313 23.26 25.53 8.51
N ILE A 314 23.39 25.59 9.84
CA ILE A 314 23.50 26.82 10.60
C ILE A 314 24.96 26.94 11.05
N PRO A 315 25.74 27.89 10.51
CA PRO A 315 27.15 28.07 10.84
C PRO A 315 27.36 28.19 12.36
N ASN A 316 28.34 27.45 12.88
CA ASN A 316 28.69 27.39 14.31
C ASN A 316 27.60 26.83 15.25
N VAL A 317 26.45 26.38 14.71
CA VAL A 317 25.38 25.77 15.50
C VAL A 317 25.25 24.31 15.12
N VAL A 318 24.73 24.01 13.93
CA VAL A 318 24.58 22.64 13.43
C VAL A 318 25.03 22.62 11.98
N ASN A 319 26.04 21.82 11.69
CA ASN A 319 26.54 21.62 10.33
C ASN A 319 26.64 20.12 10.07
N ILE A 320 26.02 19.69 8.97
CA ILE A 320 25.94 18.30 8.56
C ILE A 320 26.57 18.17 7.17
N ALA A 321 27.39 17.15 6.99
CA ALA A 321 27.96 16.78 5.70
C ALA A 321 27.49 15.37 5.33
N PHE A 322 26.88 15.25 4.15
CA PHE A 322 26.51 13.97 3.58
C PHE A 322 27.69 13.35 2.87
N GLN A 323 27.55 12.06 2.62
CA GLN A 323 28.60 11.29 1.97
C GLN A 323 28.91 11.83 0.56
N GLY A 324 30.15 12.27 0.35
CA GLY A 324 30.58 12.91 -0.91
C GLY A 324 30.89 14.40 -0.75
N GLU A 325 30.46 15.04 0.33
CA GLU A 325 30.84 16.41 0.66
C GLU A 325 32.19 16.51 1.39
N GLN A 326 32.77 17.71 1.34
CA GLN A 326 33.91 18.04 2.21
C GLN A 326 33.52 17.96 3.69
N GLY A 327 34.38 17.32 4.48
CA GLY A 327 34.18 17.12 5.91
C GLY A 327 33.47 15.82 6.29
N PHE A 328 32.91 15.07 5.33
CA PHE A 328 32.39 13.73 5.63
C PHE A 328 33.51 12.78 6.04
N ASN A 329 33.44 12.26 7.27
CA ASN A 329 34.44 11.37 7.84
C ASN A 329 33.96 9.92 7.74
N GLY A 330 34.07 9.32 6.55
CA GLY A 330 33.68 7.93 6.33
C GLY A 330 34.17 7.36 4.99
N ARG A 331 34.07 6.04 4.83
CA ARG A 331 34.34 5.40 3.53
C ARG A 331 33.25 5.81 2.54
N ALA A 332 33.66 6.11 1.31
CA ALA A 332 32.72 6.28 0.22
C ALA A 332 31.86 5.00 0.08
N SER A 333 30.56 5.14 0.26
CA SER A 333 29.53 4.16 -0.09
C SER A 333 28.60 4.76 -1.16
N GLN A 334 27.47 4.14 -1.47
CA GLN A 334 26.49 4.75 -2.35
C GLN A 334 25.54 5.61 -1.51
N CYS A 335 25.43 6.90 -1.83
CA CYS A 335 24.39 7.78 -1.31
C CYS A 335 23.35 7.96 -2.42
N ASP A 336 22.07 7.78 -2.10
CA ASP A 336 20.99 7.97 -3.09
C ASP A 336 20.66 9.46 -3.31
N PHE A 337 21.26 10.37 -2.53
CA PHE A 337 21.04 11.82 -2.58
C PHE A 337 22.31 12.57 -2.99
N GLU A 338 22.15 13.64 -3.76
CA GLU A 338 23.23 14.54 -4.15
C GLU A 338 22.93 15.97 -3.72
N TYR A 339 23.98 16.72 -3.37
CA TYR A 339 23.86 18.12 -2.97
C TYR A 339 23.59 19.00 -4.19
N ILE A 340 22.51 19.78 -4.15
CA ILE A 340 22.10 20.66 -5.25
C ILE A 340 22.31 22.14 -4.96
N GLY A 341 22.58 22.51 -3.71
CA GLY A 341 22.89 23.90 -3.34
C GLY A 341 22.38 24.31 -1.95
N PRO A 342 22.61 25.56 -1.56
CA PRO A 342 22.02 26.14 -0.36
C PRO A 342 20.50 26.31 -0.57
N GLY A 343 19.74 26.07 0.48
CA GLY A 343 18.31 26.33 0.57
C GLY A 343 18.00 27.53 1.47
N ASP A 344 16.72 27.86 1.57
CA ASP A 344 16.26 28.97 2.39
C ASP A 344 16.45 28.70 3.88
N ASN A 345 16.63 29.77 4.68
CA ASN A 345 16.65 29.73 6.14
C ASN A 345 17.76 28.85 6.76
N GLY A 346 18.94 28.77 6.13
CA GLY A 346 20.06 28.00 6.69
C GLY A 346 19.88 26.50 6.53
N PHE A 347 19.36 26.07 5.38
CA PHE A 347 19.28 24.66 5.00
C PHE A 347 20.21 24.38 3.82
N LYS A 348 20.74 23.16 3.74
CA LYS A 348 21.29 22.58 2.52
C LYS A 348 20.22 21.76 1.81
N LEU A 349 20.19 21.84 0.49
CA LEU A 349 19.27 21.08 -0.34
C LEU A 349 19.99 19.89 -0.98
N TYR A 350 19.35 18.74 -0.88
CA TYR A 350 19.75 17.51 -1.54
C TYR A 350 18.60 16.99 -2.38
N GLN A 351 18.93 16.37 -3.51
CA GLN A 351 17.96 15.74 -4.40
C GLN A 351 18.30 14.28 -4.59
N LEU A 352 17.28 13.45 -4.78
CA LEU A 352 17.47 12.06 -5.15
C LEU A 352 18.16 11.97 -6.52
N THR A 353 19.22 11.17 -6.59
CA THR A 353 20.00 10.97 -7.82
C THR A 353 19.16 10.32 -8.93
N ASP A 354 19.50 10.59 -10.19
CA ASP A 354 18.85 9.98 -11.36
C ASP A 354 18.89 8.44 -11.33
N ALA A 355 19.98 7.86 -10.81
CA ALA A 355 20.11 6.41 -10.68
C ALA A 355 19.10 5.82 -9.69
N ALA A 356 18.86 6.51 -8.56
CA ALA A 356 17.87 6.10 -7.57
C ALA A 356 16.44 6.35 -8.08
N LEU A 357 16.19 7.46 -8.79
CA LEU A 357 14.91 7.70 -9.47
C LEU A 357 14.61 6.63 -10.52
N ALA A 358 15.58 6.27 -11.36
CA ALA A 358 15.43 5.24 -12.39
C ALA A 358 15.13 3.86 -11.79
N ARG A 359 15.69 3.54 -10.62
CA ARG A 359 15.41 2.30 -9.88
C ARG A 359 13.94 2.19 -9.48
N VAL A 360 13.35 3.27 -8.97
CA VAL A 360 11.93 3.34 -8.56
C VAL A 360 11.01 3.44 -9.76
N ASN A 361 11.44 4.15 -10.81
CA ASN A 361 10.66 4.37 -12.03
C ASN A 361 10.73 3.23 -13.04
N ARG A 362 11.31 2.09 -12.66
CA ARG A 362 11.31 0.89 -13.49
C ARG A 362 9.88 0.53 -13.89
N ASP A 363 9.70 0.25 -15.18
CA ASP A 363 8.41 -0.16 -15.73
C ASP A 363 8.08 -1.56 -15.21
N CYS A 364 6.93 -1.68 -14.53
CA CYS A 364 6.48 -2.94 -13.97
C CYS A 364 5.65 -3.79 -14.95
N ASN A 365 5.56 -3.43 -16.24
CA ASN A 365 4.80 -4.21 -17.21
C ASN A 365 5.41 -5.61 -17.48
N SER A 366 4.55 -6.60 -17.74
CA SER A 366 4.93 -8.01 -17.96
C SER A 366 5.87 -8.27 -19.15
N LYS A 367 5.88 -7.41 -20.17
CA LYS A 367 6.80 -7.50 -21.31
C LYS A 367 8.24 -7.11 -20.93
N SER A 368 8.40 -6.24 -19.93
CA SER A 368 9.70 -5.73 -19.47
C SER A 368 10.49 -6.75 -18.64
N PHE A 369 9.85 -7.82 -18.14
CA PHE A 369 10.47 -8.85 -17.29
C PHE A 369 10.53 -10.23 -17.92
N LYS A 370 10.46 -10.36 -19.25
CA LYS A 370 10.62 -11.69 -19.86
C LYS A 370 11.92 -12.39 -19.45
N ASP A 371 12.94 -11.61 -19.07
CA ASP A 371 14.26 -12.11 -18.65
C ASP A 371 14.43 -12.21 -17.13
N PHE A 372 13.47 -11.72 -16.32
CA PHE A 372 13.53 -11.77 -14.87
C PHE A 372 12.41 -12.65 -14.32
N ALA A 373 12.72 -13.58 -13.42
CA ALA A 373 11.73 -14.47 -12.79
C ALA A 373 10.88 -13.76 -11.71
N ILE A 374 10.45 -12.51 -11.96
CA ILE A 374 9.59 -11.74 -11.07
C ILE A 374 8.24 -11.44 -11.74
N SER A 375 7.16 -11.56 -10.97
CA SER A 375 5.83 -11.14 -11.41
C SER A 375 5.67 -9.61 -11.39
N GLU A 376 4.67 -9.09 -12.10
CA GLU A 376 4.28 -7.68 -12.03
C GLU A 376 3.97 -7.25 -10.58
N SER A 377 3.27 -8.09 -9.81
CA SER A 377 2.97 -7.82 -8.41
C SER A 377 4.23 -7.74 -7.54
N GLN A 378 5.22 -8.59 -7.79
CA GLN A 378 6.52 -8.54 -7.11
C GLN A 378 7.30 -7.28 -7.51
N CYS A 379 7.27 -6.89 -8.78
CA CYS A 379 7.88 -5.63 -9.22
C CYS A 379 7.27 -4.43 -8.50
N ILE A 380 5.93 -4.34 -8.45
CA ILE A 380 5.22 -3.28 -7.75
C ILE A 380 5.60 -3.29 -6.26
N SER A 381 5.61 -4.47 -5.63
CA SER A 381 5.97 -4.60 -4.22
C SER A 381 7.42 -4.19 -3.91
N LEU A 382 8.35 -4.42 -4.82
CA LEU A 382 9.77 -4.13 -4.60
C LEU A 382 10.13 -2.69 -4.92
N PHE A 383 9.60 -2.14 -6.01
CA PHE A 383 10.04 -0.85 -6.55
C PHE A 383 9.04 0.28 -6.36
N LYS A 384 7.75 -0.03 -6.16
CA LYS A 384 6.68 0.99 -6.13
C LYS A 384 6.01 1.14 -4.77
N SER A 385 5.82 0.07 -4.00
CA SER A 385 5.07 0.15 -2.75
C SER A 385 5.88 0.67 -1.57
N THR A 386 7.16 0.29 -1.48
CA THR A 386 8.02 0.65 -0.35
C THR A 386 9.46 0.98 -0.75
N PRO A 387 9.70 1.91 -1.71
CA PRO A 387 11.06 2.26 -2.09
C PRO A 387 11.80 2.88 -0.90
N LEU A 388 13.03 2.41 -0.70
CA LEU A 388 13.93 2.83 0.36
C LEU A 388 15.16 3.49 -0.24
N PHE A 389 15.53 4.65 0.30
CA PHE A 389 16.71 5.42 -0.08
C PHE A 389 17.61 5.60 1.12
N GLY A 390 18.90 5.41 0.92
CA GLY A 390 19.90 5.48 1.97
C GLY A 390 20.96 6.54 1.70
N CYS A 391 21.41 7.19 2.76
CA CYS A 391 22.66 7.94 2.72
C CYS A 391 23.36 7.90 4.09
N LYS A 392 24.66 8.15 4.10
CA LYS A 392 25.41 8.39 5.34
C LYS A 392 25.69 9.86 5.50
N PHE A 393 25.75 10.32 6.74
CA PHE A 393 26.11 11.70 7.05
C PHE A 393 26.91 11.79 8.35
N SER A 394 27.69 12.86 8.48
CA SER A 394 28.45 13.21 9.67
C SER A 394 27.97 14.55 10.20
N VAL A 395 27.84 14.65 11.53
CA VAL A 395 27.64 15.94 12.19
C VAL A 395 29.01 16.56 12.44
N LEU A 396 29.25 17.73 11.85
CA LEU A 396 30.55 18.41 11.88
C LEU A 396 30.67 19.37 13.07
N SER A 397 29.58 20.02 13.44
CA SER A 397 29.51 20.88 14.61
C SER A 397 28.16 20.77 15.31
N VAL A 398 28.19 20.83 16.63
CA VAL A 398 27.03 20.99 17.51
C VAL A 398 27.38 22.03 18.58
N PRO A 399 26.43 22.77 19.15
CA PRO A 399 26.75 23.75 20.18
C PRO A 399 27.20 23.04 21.46
N ASP A 400 28.12 23.65 22.20
CA ASP A 400 28.56 23.13 23.50
C ASP A 400 27.47 23.24 24.57
N SER A 401 26.47 24.11 24.36
CA SER A 401 25.42 24.41 25.33
C SER A 401 24.12 23.66 25.05
N GLY A 402 23.83 22.70 25.93
CA GLY A 402 22.50 22.08 26.07
C GLY A 402 22.06 21.21 24.90
N LEU A 403 20.86 20.64 25.03
CA LEU A 403 20.19 19.91 23.96
C LEU A 403 19.57 20.89 22.98
N GLN A 404 19.92 20.77 21.71
CA GLN A 404 19.38 21.58 20.61
C GLN A 404 18.54 20.70 19.70
N PHE A 405 17.66 21.30 18.91
CA PHE A 405 16.93 20.57 17.88
C PHE A 405 16.78 21.40 16.62
N ASP A 406 16.67 20.70 15.49
CA ASP A 406 16.24 21.26 14.21
C ASP A 406 15.38 20.22 13.49
N THR A 407 15.08 20.41 12.21
CA THR A 407 14.15 19.56 11.45
C THR A 407 14.69 19.19 10.10
N PHE A 408 14.73 17.90 9.77
CA PHE A 408 14.90 17.47 8.38
C PHE A 408 13.55 17.62 7.67
N ARG A 409 13.54 18.22 6.48
CA ARG A 409 12.32 18.44 5.70
C ARG A 409 12.44 17.69 4.39
N LEU A 410 11.41 16.94 4.02
CA LEU A 410 11.36 16.24 2.75
C LEU A 410 10.15 16.68 1.95
N THR A 411 10.34 16.79 0.64
CA THR A 411 9.28 17.02 -0.34
C THR A 411 9.43 15.99 -1.44
N SER A 412 8.37 15.23 -1.71
CA SER A 412 8.28 14.28 -2.81
C SER A 412 7.27 14.77 -3.82
N LYS A 413 7.59 14.70 -5.12
CA LYS A 413 6.66 14.93 -6.23
C LYS A 413 6.55 13.67 -7.05
N TYR A 414 5.33 13.24 -7.36
CA TYR A 414 5.08 11.97 -8.03
C TYR A 414 3.76 11.95 -8.81
N VAL A 415 3.67 11.04 -9.77
CA VAL A 415 2.43 10.66 -10.45
C VAL A 415 1.83 9.44 -9.77
N TYR A 416 0.60 9.57 -9.31
CA TYR A 416 -0.17 8.51 -8.66
C TYR A 416 -1.32 8.04 -9.54
N LYS A 417 -1.60 6.74 -9.51
CA LYS A 417 -2.67 6.10 -10.27
C LYS A 417 -3.69 5.48 -9.32
N VAL A 418 -4.93 5.93 -9.41
CA VAL A 418 -6.08 5.34 -8.71
C VAL A 418 -6.93 4.62 -9.74
N ASP A 419 -7.36 3.41 -9.42
CA ASP A 419 -8.28 2.66 -10.26
C ASP A 419 -9.46 2.08 -9.48
N LYS A 420 -10.60 2.02 -10.15
CA LYS A 420 -11.82 1.41 -9.62
C LYS A 420 -12.47 0.56 -10.69
N ARG A 421 -12.99 -0.60 -10.30
CA ARG A 421 -13.67 -1.52 -11.20
C ARG A 421 -15.16 -1.58 -10.89
N ALA A 422 -15.94 -1.84 -11.93
CA ALA A 422 -17.36 -2.15 -11.89
C ALA A 422 -17.61 -3.37 -12.80
N ALA A 423 -18.44 -4.31 -12.36
CA ALA A 423 -18.86 -5.41 -13.21
C ALA A 423 -20.16 -5.02 -13.94
N VAL A 424 -20.19 -5.34 -15.24
CA VAL A 424 -21.35 -5.11 -16.11
C VAL A 424 -21.80 -6.44 -16.67
N ASP A 425 -23.07 -6.77 -16.45
CA ASP A 425 -23.69 -7.97 -17.00
C ASP A 425 -24.43 -7.67 -18.30
N LEU A 426 -24.18 -8.50 -19.30
CA LEU A 426 -24.88 -8.50 -20.58
C LEU A 426 -25.69 -9.77 -20.74
N TYR A 427 -26.91 -9.63 -21.25
CA TYR A 427 -27.84 -10.73 -21.44
C TYR A 427 -28.25 -10.85 -22.91
N LYS A 428 -27.86 -11.95 -23.54
CA LYS A 428 -28.39 -12.35 -24.84
C LYS A 428 -29.75 -12.98 -24.58
N LEU A 429 -30.82 -12.19 -24.75
CA LEU A 429 -32.17 -12.72 -24.70
C LEU A 429 -32.27 -13.89 -25.69
N PRO A 430 -32.77 -15.07 -25.27
CA PRO A 430 -33.03 -16.16 -26.19
C PRO A 430 -33.93 -15.57 -27.27
N GLY A 431 -33.53 -15.73 -28.53
CA GLY A 431 -34.28 -15.15 -29.62
C GLY A 431 -35.73 -15.57 -29.46
N LEU A 432 -36.62 -14.60 -29.22
CA LEU A 432 -37.87 -14.61 -29.95
C LEU A 432 -37.43 -14.46 -31.41
N GLU A 433 -36.96 -15.56 -32.00
CA GLU A 433 -36.95 -15.73 -33.44
C GLU A 433 -38.42 -15.64 -33.80
N ALA A 434 -38.89 -14.41 -33.98
CA ALA A 434 -40.10 -14.15 -34.71
C ALA A 434 -39.81 -14.79 -36.06
N ASN A 435 -40.35 -16.00 -36.24
CA ASN A 435 -40.47 -16.64 -37.55
C ASN A 435 -41.16 -15.60 -38.43
N ALA A 436 -40.38 -14.85 -39.19
CA ALA A 436 -40.81 -13.83 -40.12
C ALA A 436 -40.58 -14.35 -41.53
#